data_AF-A0A2V2A9L0-F1
#
_entry.id   AF-A0A2V2A9L0-F1
#
_cell.length_a   1.000
_cell.length_b   1.000
_cell.length_c   1.000
_cell.angle_alpha   90.00
_cell.angle_beta   90.00
_cell.angle_gamma   90.00
#
_symmetry.space_group_name_H-M   'P 1'
#
loop_
_entity.id
_entity.type
_entity.pdbx_description
1 polymer ?
#
loop_
_entity_poly.entity_id
_entity_poly.type
_entity_poly.pdbx_seq_one_letter_code
_entity_poly.pdbx_strand_id
1 'polypeptide(L)'
;MYKQIAKALLVPIIASISSFPALDVEDCMPPKSHYRNIQCTYNKHLFVAYDDDYRPQALLNIKGKVTASLKDFDKVEAWLYSDGFFPVLKNDQVGYINEQGKLVVPTIYDNLIDPNDKYNEVWANPVYQGKIVVVKDGAYGVIDTNNKVILSY
;
A
#
# COMPACT_ATOMS: atom_id res chain seq x y z
N MET A 1 31.38 30.40 -47.13
CA MET A 1 32.76 30.43 -47.66
C MET A 1 33.74 30.41 -46.49
N TYR A 2 34.61 29.40 -46.46
CA TYR A 2 35.96 29.36 -45.88
C TYR A 2 36.22 29.52 -44.36
N LYS A 3 36.79 28.42 -43.80
CA LYS A 3 37.94 28.27 -42.86
C LYS A 3 37.83 28.91 -41.45
N GLN A 4 38.25 28.28 -40.36
CA GLN A 4 39.60 27.79 -40.09
C GLN A 4 39.63 26.69 -39.01
N ILE A 5 40.65 25.83 -39.13
CA ILE A 5 41.05 24.78 -38.21
C ILE A 5 41.88 25.41 -37.09
N ALA A 6 41.64 25.03 -35.83
CA ALA A 6 42.63 25.15 -34.77
C ALA A 6 42.70 23.82 -34.00
N LYS A 7 43.90 23.23 -33.98
CA LYS A 7 44.25 22.03 -33.22
C LYS A 7 44.86 22.43 -31.88
N ALA A 8 44.66 21.52 -30.93
CA ALA A 8 45.41 21.28 -29.69
C ALA A 8 45.11 22.19 -28.48
N LEU A 9 44.58 21.58 -27.42
CA LEU A 9 45.42 21.08 -26.33
C LEU A 9 44.64 20.09 -25.46
N LEU A 10 45.29 18.96 -25.19
CA LEU A 10 44.86 17.92 -24.26
C LEU A 10 44.97 18.44 -22.82
N VAL A 11 43.86 18.45 -22.08
CA VAL A 11 43.86 18.25 -20.63
C VAL A 11 42.59 17.46 -20.27
N PRO A 12 42.63 16.13 -20.19
CA PRO A 12 41.56 15.40 -19.52
C PRO A 12 41.80 15.54 -18.02
N ILE A 13 41.05 16.47 -17.41
CA ILE A 13 40.78 16.46 -15.98
C ILE A 13 40.18 15.09 -15.69
N ILE A 14 40.86 14.25 -14.90
CA ILE A 14 40.27 13.04 -14.35
C ILE A 14 39.27 13.53 -13.30
N ALA A 15 38.08 13.93 -13.76
CA ALA A 15 36.92 13.93 -12.91
C ALA A 15 36.60 12.45 -12.70
N SER A 16 37.10 11.89 -11.61
CA SER A 16 36.55 10.67 -11.02
C SER A 16 35.11 10.98 -10.66
N ILE A 17 34.22 10.85 -11.64
CA ILE A 17 32.79 10.76 -11.43
C ILE A 17 32.64 9.42 -10.73
N SER A 18 32.63 9.45 -9.40
CA SER A 18 32.03 8.36 -8.65
C SER A 18 30.62 8.22 -9.20
N SER A 19 30.42 7.17 -9.99
CA SER A 19 29.09 6.75 -10.40
C SER A 19 28.37 6.38 -9.12
N PHE A 20 27.66 7.34 -8.54
CA PHE A 20 26.58 7.01 -7.63
C PHE A 20 25.66 6.11 -8.46
N PRO A 21 25.48 4.83 -8.08
CA PRO A 21 24.42 4.07 -8.70
C PRO A 21 23.16 4.89 -8.47
N ALA A 22 22.46 5.25 -9.55
CA ALA A 22 21.10 5.72 -9.43
C ALA A 22 20.41 4.66 -8.57
N LEU A 23 19.93 5.06 -7.39
CA LEU A 23 19.05 4.21 -6.61
C LEU A 23 17.88 3.94 -7.55
N ASP A 24 17.78 2.71 -8.06
CA ASP A 24 16.61 2.24 -8.78
C ASP A 24 15.45 2.31 -7.77
N VAL A 25 14.78 3.46 -7.73
CA VAL A 25 13.42 3.52 -7.23
C VAL A 25 12.65 2.71 -8.25
N GLU A 26 12.42 1.43 -7.96
CA GLU A 26 11.49 0.62 -8.72
C GLU A 26 10.11 1.25 -8.56
N ASP A 27 9.81 2.25 -9.38
CA ASP A 27 8.49 2.84 -9.50
C ASP A 27 7.54 1.71 -9.86
N CYS A 28 6.60 1.43 -8.96
CA CYS A 28 5.63 0.38 -9.22
C CYS A 28 4.81 0.74 -10.47
N MET A 29 4.74 -0.19 -11.41
CA MET A 29 3.93 -0.07 -12.62
C MET A 29 2.67 -0.93 -12.48
N PRO A 30 1.48 -0.32 -12.27
CA PRO A 30 0.24 -1.07 -12.22
C PRO A 30 -0.01 -1.85 -13.53
N PRO A 31 -0.60 -3.05 -13.46
CA PRO A 31 -0.87 -3.85 -14.65
C PRO A 31 -1.95 -3.21 -15.52
N LYS A 32 -1.91 -3.48 -16.82
CA LYS A 32 -3.04 -3.14 -17.71
C LYS A 32 -4.28 -3.92 -17.27
N SER A 33 -5.40 -3.22 -17.07
CA SER A 33 -6.71 -3.83 -16.85
C SER A 33 -7.82 -2.93 -17.38
N HIS A 34 -9.09 -3.33 -17.22
CA HIS A 34 -10.24 -2.45 -17.51
C HIS A 34 -10.50 -1.41 -16.42
N TYR A 35 -9.88 -1.55 -15.24
CA TYR A 35 -9.89 -0.53 -14.20
C TYR A 35 -8.87 0.57 -14.50
N ARG A 36 -9.30 1.82 -14.33
CA ARG A 36 -8.47 3.01 -14.50
C ARG A 36 -7.59 3.29 -13.28
N ASN A 37 -8.14 3.11 -12.09
CA ASN A 37 -7.49 3.43 -10.82
C ASN A 37 -6.99 2.14 -10.18
N ILE A 38 -5.68 1.91 -10.24
CA ILE A 38 -5.03 0.72 -9.69
C ILE A 38 -3.87 1.17 -8.81
N GLN A 39 -3.90 0.74 -7.55
CA GLN A 39 -2.87 1.02 -6.57
C GLN A 39 -1.96 -0.18 -6.37
N CYS A 40 -0.67 0.10 -6.23
CA CYS A 40 0.34 -0.87 -5.87
C CYS A 40 0.32 -1.20 -4.38
N THR A 41 0.83 -2.39 -4.06
CA THR A 41 1.04 -2.83 -2.68
C THR A 41 2.52 -3.18 -2.50
N TYR A 42 2.99 -3.41 -1.28
CA TYR A 42 4.36 -3.92 -1.08
C TYR A 42 4.57 -5.33 -1.67
N ASN A 43 3.49 -6.10 -1.89
CA ASN A 43 3.56 -7.29 -2.73
C ASN A 43 3.45 -6.88 -4.21
N LYS A 44 4.58 -6.94 -4.92
CA LYS A 44 4.70 -6.62 -6.35
C LYS A 44 3.80 -7.47 -7.26
N HIS A 45 3.21 -8.54 -6.74
CA HIS A 45 2.28 -9.41 -7.46
C HIS A 45 0.80 -9.13 -7.21
N LEU A 46 0.50 -8.17 -6.34
CA LEU A 46 -0.85 -7.89 -5.84
C LEU A 46 -1.16 -6.39 -5.90
N PHE A 47 -2.34 -6.07 -6.44
CA PHE A 47 -2.79 -4.70 -6.67
C PHE A 47 -4.22 -4.53 -6.21
N VAL A 48 -4.60 -3.30 -5.87
CA VAL A 48 -5.98 -2.95 -5.51
C VAL A 48 -6.57 -2.05 -6.58
N ALA A 49 -7.70 -2.42 -7.14
CA ALA A 49 -8.43 -1.62 -8.11
C ALA A 49 -9.58 -0.85 -7.44
N TYR A 50 -9.76 0.39 -7.86
CA TYR A 50 -10.80 1.30 -7.40
C TYR A 50 -11.64 1.80 -8.59
N ASP A 51 -12.84 2.28 -8.33
CA ASP A 51 -13.61 3.06 -9.30
C ASP A 51 -13.20 4.55 -9.27
N ASP A 52 -13.91 5.39 -10.03
CA ASP A 52 -13.62 6.83 -10.13
C ASP A 52 -13.93 7.60 -8.84
N ASP A 53 -14.75 7.04 -7.94
CA ASP A 53 -15.07 7.58 -6.62
C ASP A 53 -14.11 7.03 -5.54
N TYR A 54 -13.02 6.37 -5.94
CA TYR A 54 -12.07 5.69 -5.05
C TYR A 54 -12.70 4.60 -4.16
N ARG A 55 -13.82 4.00 -4.57
CA ARG A 55 -14.40 2.85 -3.86
C ARG A 55 -13.70 1.56 -4.26
N PRO A 56 -13.30 0.69 -3.30
CA PRO A 56 -12.64 -0.57 -3.61
C PRO A 56 -13.47 -1.46 -4.55
N GLN A 57 -12.85 -1.99 -5.59
CA GLN A 57 -13.51 -2.87 -6.56
C GLN A 57 -12.99 -4.30 -6.51
N ALA A 58 -11.67 -4.48 -6.55
CA ALA A 58 -11.07 -5.81 -6.69
C ALA A 58 -9.60 -5.87 -6.28
N LEU A 59 -9.16 -7.07 -5.89
CA LEU A 59 -7.74 -7.45 -5.95
C LEU A 59 -7.40 -7.91 -7.37
N LEU A 60 -6.23 -7.51 -7.87
CA LEU A 60 -5.71 -7.91 -9.16
C LEU A 60 -4.35 -8.60 -9.02
N ASN A 61 -4.05 -9.53 -9.94
CA ASN A 61 -2.71 -10.08 -10.10
C ASN A 61 -1.86 -9.26 -11.10
N ILE A 62 -0.60 -9.66 -11.32
CA ILE A 62 0.33 -9.01 -12.29
C ILE A 62 -0.16 -8.93 -13.75
N LYS A 63 -1.18 -9.70 -14.11
CA LYS A 63 -1.79 -9.67 -15.46
C LYS A 63 -3.01 -8.74 -15.51
N GLY A 64 -3.29 -8.01 -14.42
CA GLY A 64 -4.49 -7.16 -14.28
C GLY A 64 -5.79 -7.96 -14.13
N LYS A 65 -5.71 -9.28 -13.89
CA LYS A 65 -6.90 -10.12 -13.74
C LYS A 65 -7.39 -10.06 -12.30
N VAL A 66 -8.71 -9.90 -12.16
CA VAL A 66 -9.42 -9.98 -10.87
C VAL A 66 -9.18 -11.32 -10.19
N THR A 67 -8.76 -11.28 -8.92
CA THR A 67 -8.59 -12.44 -8.04
C THR A 67 -9.61 -12.48 -6.91
N ALA A 68 -10.09 -11.32 -6.45
CA ALA A 68 -11.16 -11.21 -5.44
C ALA A 68 -11.97 -9.91 -5.63
N SER A 69 -13.25 -9.93 -5.25
CA SER A 69 -14.09 -8.74 -5.16
C SER A 69 -13.83 -8.02 -3.84
N LEU A 70 -13.78 -6.68 -3.86
CA LEU A 70 -13.63 -5.84 -2.67
C LEU A 70 -14.82 -4.90 -2.44
N LYS A 71 -15.88 -5.04 -3.23
CA LYS A 71 -17.06 -4.15 -3.22
C LYS A 71 -17.87 -4.16 -1.92
N ASP A 72 -17.63 -5.15 -1.06
CA ASP A 72 -18.32 -5.28 0.23
C ASP A 72 -17.74 -4.38 1.32
N PHE A 73 -16.65 -3.65 1.02
CA PHE A 73 -15.93 -2.76 1.93
C PHE A 73 -16.02 -1.31 1.47
N ASP A 74 -16.11 -0.41 2.45
CA ASP A 74 -16.13 1.03 2.20
C ASP A 74 -14.73 1.54 1.81
N LYS A 75 -13.69 1.00 2.46
CA LYS A 75 -12.27 1.32 2.20
C LYS A 75 -11.37 0.10 2.33
N VAL A 76 -10.24 0.13 1.62
CA VAL A 76 -9.12 -0.83 1.72
C VAL A 76 -7.83 -0.02 1.72
N GLU A 77 -7.00 -0.18 2.76
CA GLU A 77 -5.76 0.59 2.91
C GLU A 77 -4.57 -0.18 2.32
N ALA A 78 -4.36 -0.02 1.01
CA ALA A 78 -3.31 -0.73 0.29
C ALA A 78 -1.89 -0.30 0.71
N TRP A 79 -1.70 0.93 1.23
CA TRP A 79 -0.41 1.40 1.76
C TRP A 79 -0.01 0.68 3.05
N LEU A 80 -0.98 0.18 3.81
CA LEU A 80 -0.75 -0.58 5.04
C LEU A 80 -0.70 -2.09 4.82
N TYR A 81 -0.63 -2.54 3.56
CA TYR A 81 -0.39 -3.95 3.27
C TYR A 81 0.90 -4.43 3.95
N SER A 82 0.77 -5.42 4.82
CA SER A 82 1.88 -5.99 5.58
C SER A 82 1.54 -7.41 6.02
N ASP A 83 2.54 -8.28 6.09
CA ASP A 83 2.40 -9.70 6.45
C ASP A 83 1.28 -10.47 5.72
N GLY A 84 0.90 -10.07 4.50
CA GLY A 84 -0.15 -10.72 3.71
C GLY A 84 -1.57 -10.25 4.00
N PHE A 85 -1.74 -9.12 4.71
CA PHE A 85 -3.06 -8.60 5.08
C PHE A 85 -3.23 -7.13 4.72
N PHE A 86 -4.49 -6.74 4.51
CA PHE A 86 -4.92 -5.37 4.29
C PHE A 86 -5.91 -4.97 5.39
N PRO A 87 -5.76 -3.79 5.99
CA PRO A 87 -6.85 -3.18 6.75
C PRO A 87 -8.02 -2.86 5.81
N VAL A 88 -9.23 -3.11 6.28
CA VAL A 88 -10.49 -2.77 5.57
C VAL A 88 -11.44 -2.07 6.52
N LEU A 89 -12.21 -1.12 5.98
CA LEU A 89 -13.27 -0.42 6.71
C LEU A 89 -14.62 -0.87 6.17
N LYS A 90 -15.54 -1.16 7.07
CA LYS A 90 -16.95 -1.39 6.75
C LYS A 90 -17.83 -0.88 7.89
N ASN A 91 -18.83 -0.07 7.59
CA ASN A 91 -19.74 0.52 8.58
C ASN A 91 -18.97 1.24 9.71
N ASP A 92 -17.90 1.95 9.36
CA ASP A 92 -17.02 2.65 10.31
C ASP A 92 -16.26 1.74 11.30
N GLN A 93 -16.18 0.43 11.01
CA GLN A 93 -15.44 -0.53 11.81
C GLN A 93 -14.30 -1.17 11.01
N VAL A 94 -13.17 -1.36 11.69
CA VAL A 94 -11.93 -1.90 11.13
C VAL A 94 -11.93 -3.42 11.20
N GLY A 95 -11.55 -4.04 10.09
CA GLY A 95 -11.25 -5.47 9.97
C GLY A 95 -10.03 -5.70 9.07
N TYR A 96 -9.72 -6.95 8.76
CA TYR A 96 -8.57 -7.29 7.91
C TYR A 96 -8.91 -8.41 6.93
N ILE A 97 -8.52 -8.22 5.67
CA ILE A 97 -8.57 -9.24 4.63
C ILE A 97 -7.18 -9.78 4.32
N ASN A 98 -7.10 -11.03 3.85
CA ASN A 98 -5.86 -11.59 3.33
C ASN A 98 -5.70 -11.35 1.81
N GLU A 99 -4.61 -11.85 1.21
CA GLU A 99 -4.33 -11.74 -0.23
C GLU A 99 -5.35 -12.44 -1.15
N GLN A 100 -6.22 -13.29 -0.61
CA GLN A 100 -7.33 -13.90 -1.35
C GLN A 100 -8.62 -13.08 -1.24
N GLY A 101 -8.56 -11.89 -0.61
CA GLY A 101 -9.70 -11.03 -0.34
C GLY A 101 -10.64 -11.57 0.73
N LYS A 102 -10.24 -12.60 1.48
CA LYS A 102 -11.06 -13.19 2.55
C LYS A 102 -10.93 -12.34 3.82
N LEU A 103 -12.06 -11.94 4.40
CA LEU A 103 -12.12 -11.34 5.73
C LEU A 103 -11.66 -12.36 6.78
N VAL A 104 -10.51 -12.12 7.40
CA VAL A 104 -9.92 -12.97 8.43
C VAL A 104 -10.11 -12.40 9.83
N VAL A 105 -10.07 -11.07 9.95
CA VAL A 105 -10.41 -10.33 11.16
C VAL A 105 -11.69 -9.57 10.85
N PRO A 106 -12.78 -9.81 11.60
CA PRO A 106 -14.07 -9.18 11.32
C PRO A 106 -14.00 -7.66 11.53
N THR A 107 -14.87 -6.93 10.83
CA THR A 107 -14.99 -5.46 10.96
C THR A 107 -15.74 -5.11 12.25
N ILE A 108 -15.04 -5.18 13.38
CA ILE A 108 -15.62 -4.96 14.74
C ILE A 108 -14.76 -4.05 15.61
N TYR A 109 -13.61 -3.60 15.11
CA TYR A 109 -12.70 -2.74 15.84
C TYR A 109 -12.97 -1.28 15.52
N ASP A 110 -12.69 -0.42 16.48
CA ASP A 110 -12.94 1.01 16.36
C ASP A 110 -12.00 1.62 15.31
N ASN A 111 -12.54 2.56 14.54
CA ASN A 111 -11.78 3.41 13.64
C ASN A 111 -10.84 4.32 14.44
N LEU A 112 -9.56 4.38 14.07
CA LEU A 112 -8.53 5.16 14.76
C LEU A 112 -8.50 6.66 14.40
N ILE A 113 -9.36 7.12 13.48
CA ILE A 113 -9.43 8.55 13.14
C ILE A 113 -9.83 9.34 14.39
N ASP A 114 -8.98 10.28 14.79
CA ASP A 114 -9.34 11.28 15.78
C ASP A 114 -10.19 12.37 15.08
N PRO A 115 -11.45 12.58 15.48
CA PRO A 115 -12.30 13.59 14.87
C PRO A 115 -11.76 15.02 15.03
N ASN A 116 -10.81 15.25 15.94
CA ASN A 116 -10.16 16.54 16.17
C ASN A 116 -8.84 16.70 15.41
N ASP A 117 -8.28 15.61 14.87
CA ASP A 117 -7.04 15.64 14.10
C ASP A 117 -7.32 15.55 12.61
N LYS A 118 -7.46 16.73 12.00
CA LYS A 118 -7.67 16.86 10.54
C LYS A 118 -6.49 16.40 9.68
N TYR A 119 -5.35 16.04 10.28
CA TYR A 119 -4.17 15.56 9.56
C TYR A 119 -3.97 14.05 9.69
N ASN A 120 -4.72 13.38 10.58
CA ASN A 120 -4.62 11.94 10.76
C ASN A 120 -5.66 11.21 9.90
N GLU A 121 -5.22 10.70 8.76
CA GLU A 121 -6.04 9.86 7.88
C GLU A 121 -5.85 8.36 8.16
N VAL A 122 -5.04 7.98 9.17
CA VAL A 122 -4.76 6.58 9.51
C VAL A 122 -5.84 6.05 10.44
N TRP A 123 -6.77 5.29 9.88
CA TRP A 123 -7.89 4.68 10.60
C TRP A 123 -7.61 3.25 11.11
N ALA A 124 -6.45 2.66 10.78
CA ALA A 124 -6.07 1.32 11.19
C ALA A 124 -4.55 1.16 11.31
N ASN A 125 -4.09 0.17 12.09
CA ASN A 125 -2.69 -0.22 12.15
C ASN A 125 -2.38 -1.35 11.16
N PRO A 126 -1.17 -1.40 10.56
CA PRO A 126 -0.74 -2.53 9.77
C PRO A 126 -0.48 -3.76 10.66
N VAL A 127 -0.43 -4.93 10.03
CA VAL A 127 0.05 -6.15 10.70
C VAL A 127 1.57 -6.07 10.86
N TYR A 128 2.08 -6.42 12.04
CA TYR A 128 3.52 -6.51 12.28
C TYR A 128 3.86 -7.79 13.05
N GLN A 129 4.62 -8.68 12.43
CA GLN A 129 5.00 -9.99 12.98
C GLN A 129 3.77 -10.81 13.40
N GLY A 130 2.73 -10.81 12.56
CA GLY A 130 1.47 -11.52 12.81
C GLY A 130 0.63 -10.96 13.97
N LYS A 131 0.93 -9.75 14.45
CA LYS A 131 0.16 -9.06 15.51
C LYS A 131 -0.42 -7.76 14.99
N ILE A 132 -1.52 -7.35 15.61
CA ILE A 132 -2.26 -6.15 15.24
C ILE A 132 -2.63 -5.41 16.52
N VAL A 133 -2.27 -4.13 16.58
CA VAL A 133 -2.79 -3.23 17.61
C VAL A 133 -4.15 -2.72 17.15
N VAL A 134 -5.17 -2.96 17.96
CA VAL A 134 -6.56 -2.62 17.65
C VAL A 134 -7.17 -1.84 18.80
N VAL A 135 -8.22 -1.07 18.51
CA VAL A 135 -9.02 -0.40 19.54
C VAL A 135 -10.41 -1.01 19.54
N LYS A 136 -10.95 -1.26 20.73
CA LYS A 136 -12.32 -1.72 20.91
C LYS A 136 -12.91 -1.08 22.15
N ASP A 137 -14.09 -0.51 22.02
CA ASP A 137 -14.76 0.23 23.09
C ASP A 137 -13.86 1.34 23.68
N GLY A 138 -13.04 1.98 22.83
CA GLY A 138 -12.12 3.06 23.20
C GLY A 138 -10.81 2.63 23.88
N ALA A 139 -10.56 1.33 24.08
CA ALA A 139 -9.34 0.83 24.70
C ALA A 139 -8.48 0.01 23.72
N TYR A 140 -7.15 0.10 23.88
CA TYR A 140 -6.18 -0.57 23.03
C TYR A 140 -5.99 -2.02 23.45
N GLY A 141 -6.02 -2.93 22.47
CA GLY A 141 -5.67 -4.34 22.63
C GLY A 141 -4.69 -4.80 21.55
N VAL A 142 -4.23 -6.05 21.68
CA VAL A 142 -3.41 -6.72 20.65
C VAL A 142 -4.08 -8.03 20.29
N ILE A 143 -4.25 -8.28 19.00
CA ILE A 143 -4.73 -9.56 18.45
C ILE A 143 -3.69 -10.18 17.53
N ASP A 144 -3.81 -11.48 17.27
CA ASP A 144 -3.17 -12.11 16.12
C ASP A 144 -4.01 -11.97 14.84
N THR A 145 -3.46 -12.43 13.72
CA THR A 145 -4.12 -12.40 12.40
C THR A 145 -5.29 -13.39 12.25
N ASN A 146 -5.57 -14.21 13.27
CA ASN A 146 -6.76 -15.05 13.38
C ASN A 146 -7.81 -14.47 14.34
N ASN A 147 -7.67 -13.18 14.71
CA ASN A 147 -8.54 -12.49 15.64
C ASN A 147 -8.49 -13.02 17.09
N LYS A 148 -7.43 -13.74 17.47
CA LYS A 148 -7.24 -14.16 18.86
C LYS A 148 -6.64 -13.01 19.66
N VAL A 149 -7.28 -12.66 20.78
CA VAL A 149 -6.79 -11.66 21.73
C VAL A 149 -5.50 -12.16 22.41
N ILE A 150 -4.44 -11.36 22.29
CA ILE A 150 -3.14 -11.53 22.96
C ILE A 150 -3.07 -10.64 24.19
N LEU A 151 -3.47 -9.37 24.04
CA LEU A 151 -3.61 -8.39 25.12
C LEU A 151 -5.01 -7.80 25.04
N SER A 152 -5.75 -7.86 26.15
CA SER A 152 -7.10 -7.30 26.21
C SER A 152 -7.05 -5.78 26.19
N TYR A 153 -8.12 -5.24 25.63
CA TYR A 153 -8.61 -3.87 25.83
C TYR A 153 -9.24 -3.73 27.23
#